data_AF-A0A382Z952-F1
#
_entry.id   AF-A0A382Z952-F1
#
_cell.length_a   1.000
_cell.length_b   1.000
_cell.length_c   1.000
_cell.angle_alpha   90.00
_cell.angle_beta   90.00
_cell.angle_gamma   90.00
#
_symmetry.space_group_name_H-M   'P 1'
#
loop_
_entity.id
_entity.type
_entity.pdbx_description
1 polymer ?
#
loop_
_entity_poly.entity_id
_entity_poly.type
_entity_poly.pdbx_seq_one_letter_code
_entity_poly.pdbx_strand_id
1 'polypeptide(L)'
;TNRKEIWEFDHRGQEVSHVALVKPPADQLYKTPPPRYGNRLDEISIILEEIREKDLTVPFDVFIPKTDYDLMVLTNGDSLLIHLIELGNQRVTFILIGEKGELTMPKFRVKSITSKYGERIFP
;
A
#
# COMPACT_ATOMS: atom_id res chain seq x y z
N THR A 1 1.69 31.11 6.08
CA THR A 1 0.24 30.99 6.37
C THR A 1 -0.51 31.61 5.22
N ASN A 2 -1.05 30.83 4.28
CA ASN A 2 -1.71 31.34 3.07
C ASN A 2 -3.15 31.75 3.41
N ARG A 3 -3.30 32.92 4.04
CA ARG A 3 -4.59 33.55 4.37
C ARG A 3 -4.88 34.61 3.32
N LYS A 4 -6.00 34.49 2.61
CA LYS A 4 -6.43 35.49 1.62
C LYS A 4 -7.72 36.10 2.11
N GLU A 5 -7.73 37.42 2.23
CA GLU A 5 -8.85 38.17 2.76
C GLU A 5 -9.40 39.10 1.69
N ILE A 6 -10.71 39.25 1.68
CA ILE A 6 -11.43 40.12 0.77
C ILE A 6 -12.39 40.95 1.62
N TRP A 7 -12.27 42.28 1.50
CA TRP A 7 -13.18 43.24 2.10
C TRP A 7 -13.95 43.96 1.00
N GLU A 8 -15.24 44.15 1.21
CA GLU A 8 -16.13 44.92 0.37
C GLU A 8 -16.62 46.15 1.15
N PHE A 9 -16.54 47.32 0.52
CA PHE A 9 -16.98 48.57 1.11
C PHE A 9 -18.05 49.22 0.23
N ASP A 10 -19.01 49.90 0.84
CA ASP A 10 -20.00 50.69 0.12
C ASP A 10 -19.36 51.98 -0.43
N HIS A 11 -20.15 52.74 -1.19
CA HIS A 11 -19.73 54.02 -1.76
C HIS A 11 -19.45 55.12 -0.72
N ARG A 12 -19.70 54.87 0.57
CA ARG A 12 -19.37 55.76 1.70
C ARG A 12 -18.16 55.25 2.49
N GLY A 13 -17.54 54.15 2.07
CA GLY A 13 -16.40 53.52 2.73
C GLY A 13 -16.76 52.70 3.97
N GLN A 14 -18.04 52.35 4.17
CA GLN A 14 -18.46 51.45 5.24
C GLN A 14 -18.33 50.00 4.78
N GLU A 15 -17.82 49.14 5.66
CA GLU A 15 -17.67 47.70 5.37
C GLU A 15 -19.05 47.06 5.17
N VAL A 16 -19.24 46.42 4.01
CA VAL A 16 -20.46 45.71 3.64
C VAL A 16 -20.30 44.20 3.84
N SER A 17 -19.11 43.68 3.54
CA SER A 17 -18.81 42.25 3.62
C SER A 17 -17.33 42.00 3.84
N HIS A 18 -17.01 40.96 4.62
CA HIS A 18 -15.65 40.50 4.83
C HIS A 18 -15.62 38.98 4.78
N VAL A 19 -14.77 38.44 3.89
CA VAL A 19 -14.58 37.00 3.73
C VAL A 19 -13.10 36.67 3.82
N ALA A 20 -12.76 35.78 4.76
CA ALA A 20 -11.43 35.21 4.89
C ALA A 20 -11.41 33.78 4.33
N LEU A 21 -10.63 33.57 3.27
CA LEU A 21 -10.33 32.24 2.73
C LEU A 21 -9.12 31.69 3.49
N VAL A 22 -9.41 30.80 4.44
CA VAL A 22 -8.40 30.06 5.20
C VAL A 22 -8.40 28.63 4.68
N LYS A 23 -7.22 28.12 4.30
CA LYS A 23 -7.07 26.69 3.99
C LYS A 23 -7.43 25.90 5.25
N PRO A 24 -8.46 25.04 5.23
CA PRO A 24 -8.78 24.20 6.39
C PRO A 24 -7.60 23.28 6.70
N PRO A 25 -7.39 22.92 7.97
CA PRO A 25 -6.31 22.01 8.34
C PRO A 25 -6.52 20.64 7.65
N ALA A 26 -5.42 19.93 7.39
CA ALA A 26 -5.42 18.80 6.46
C ALA A 26 -6.34 17.64 6.88
N ASP A 27 -6.61 17.54 8.18
CA ASP A 27 -7.54 16.63 8.84
C ASP A 27 -9.02 16.96 8.59
N GLN A 28 -9.35 18.19 8.18
CA GLN A 28 -10.72 18.63 7.88
C GLN A 28 -11.04 18.64 6.37
N LEU A 29 -10.06 18.34 5.50
CA LEU A 29 -10.26 18.28 4.05
C LEU A 29 -11.13 17.09 3.61
N TYR A 30 -11.23 16.04 4.43
CA TYR A 30 -11.95 14.82 4.10
C TYR A 30 -13.01 14.53 5.17
N LYS A 31 -14.27 14.40 4.76
CA LYS A 31 -15.38 14.01 5.65
C LYS A 31 -15.23 12.59 6.20
N THR A 32 -14.54 11.75 5.45
CA THR A 32 -14.16 10.39 5.83
C THR A 32 -12.66 10.28 5.59
N PRO A 33 -11.82 10.05 6.62
CA PRO A 33 -10.40 9.85 6.39
C PRO A 33 -10.25 8.64 5.45
N PRO A 34 -9.36 8.71 4.43
CA PRO A 34 -9.09 7.54 3.61
C PRO A 34 -8.64 6.40 4.53
N PRO A 35 -9.00 5.14 4.23
CA PRO A 35 -8.57 4.00 5.03
C PRO A 35 -7.05 4.04 5.20
N ARG A 36 -6.58 4.38 6.41
CA ARG A 36 -5.14 4.49 6.71
C ARG A 36 -4.51 3.12 6.95
N TYR A 37 -5.35 2.11 7.16
CA TYR A 37 -4.99 0.72 7.34
C TYR A 37 -6.03 -0.13 6.62
N GLY A 38 -5.61 -1.22 5.99
CA GLY A 38 -6.53 -2.17 5.36
C GLY A 38 -6.87 -1.91 3.90
N ASN A 39 -6.21 -0.97 3.21
CA ASN A 39 -6.12 -1.04 1.75
C ASN A 39 -5.21 -2.22 1.41
N ARG A 40 -5.78 -3.42 1.37
CA ARG A 40 -5.14 -4.59 0.83
C ARG A 40 -5.66 -4.77 -0.58
N LEU A 41 -4.78 -4.68 -1.56
CA LEU A 41 -5.07 -5.14 -2.92
C LEU A 41 -4.99 -6.67 -2.89
N ASP A 42 -5.99 -7.32 -2.30
CA ASP A 42 -6.06 -8.77 -2.19
C ASP A 42 -6.24 -9.46 -3.57
N GLU A 43 -6.33 -8.68 -4.66
CA GLU A 43 -6.50 -9.13 -6.04
C GLU A 43 -5.46 -8.53 -7.00
N ILE A 44 -4.32 -8.05 -6.50
CA ILE A 44 -3.32 -7.36 -7.35
C ILE A 44 -2.81 -8.24 -8.49
N SER A 45 -2.70 -9.54 -8.25
CA SER A 45 -2.29 -10.55 -9.24
C SER A 45 -3.31 -10.64 -10.38
N ILE A 46 -4.60 -10.70 -10.06
CA ILE A 46 -5.72 -10.73 -11.03
C ILE A 46 -5.75 -9.43 -11.85
N ILE A 47 -5.66 -8.28 -11.19
CA ILE A 47 -5.67 -6.97 -11.86
C ILE A 47 -4.47 -6.84 -12.80
N LEU A 48 -3.28 -7.28 -12.36
CA LEU A 48 -2.07 -7.28 -13.18
C LEU A 48 -2.20 -8.18 -14.40
N GLU A 49 -2.80 -9.35 -14.23
CA GLU A 49 -3.02 -10.31 -15.31
C GLU A 49 -4.05 -9.77 -16.31
N GLU A 50 -5.16 -9.22 -15.82
CA GLU A 50 -6.20 -8.59 -16.65
C GLU A 50 -5.69 -7.37 -17.42
N ILE A 51 -4.85 -6.53 -16.82
CA ILE A 51 -4.20 -5.40 -17.50
C ILE A 51 -3.28 -5.89 -18.63
N ARG A 52 -2.51 -6.97 -18.39
CA ARG A 52 -1.65 -7.58 -19.42
C ARG A 52 -2.46 -8.21 -20.55
N GLU A 53 -3.56 -8.88 -20.24
CA GLU A 53 -4.43 -9.51 -21.23
C GLU A 53 -5.20 -8.49 -22.08
N LYS A 54 -5.66 -7.40 -21.47
CA LYS A 54 -6.51 -6.40 -22.14
C LYS A 54 -5.74 -5.34 -22.94
N ASP A 55 -4.40 -5.39 -22.94
CA ASP A 55 -3.51 -4.43 -23.60
C ASP A 55 -3.97 -2.97 -23.40
N LEU A 56 -4.35 -2.66 -22.14
CA LEU A 56 -4.92 -1.36 -21.80
C LEU A 56 -3.83 -0.31 -21.90
N THR A 57 -3.97 0.58 -22.88
CA THR A 57 -3.11 1.76 -23.02
C THR A 57 -3.49 2.77 -21.95
N VAL A 58 -2.81 2.69 -20.80
CA VAL A 58 -2.99 3.67 -19.73
C VAL A 58 -2.26 4.96 -20.14
N PRO A 59 -2.93 6.13 -20.17
CA PRO A 59 -2.34 7.38 -20.67
C PRO A 59 -1.36 8.04 -19.66
N PHE A 60 -1.00 7.33 -18.60
CA PHE A 60 -0.10 7.77 -17.55
C PHE A 60 0.73 6.60 -17.03
N ASP A 61 1.87 6.91 -16.42
CA ASP A 61 2.79 5.91 -15.89
C ASP A 61 2.18 5.25 -14.64
N VAL A 62 1.97 3.93 -14.70
CA VAL A 62 1.37 3.16 -13.60
C VAL A 62 2.51 2.56 -12.78
N PHE A 63 2.67 3.05 -11.55
CA PHE A 63 3.63 2.48 -10.61
C PHE A 63 2.93 1.54 -9.62
N ILE A 64 3.29 0.25 -9.68
CA ILE A 64 2.85 -0.75 -8.69
C ILE A 64 4.00 -0.97 -7.71
N PRO A 65 3.85 -0.58 -6.43
CA PRO A 65 4.86 -0.81 -5.41
C PRO A 65 5.06 -2.31 -5.21
N LYS A 66 6.33 -2.75 -5.27
CA LYS A 66 6.72 -4.13 -4.99
C LYS A 66 8.03 -4.12 -4.20
N THR A 67 8.25 -5.15 -3.41
CA THR A 67 9.57 -5.52 -2.92
C THR A 67 10.24 -6.45 -3.93
N ASP A 68 11.53 -6.72 -3.74
CA ASP A 68 12.25 -7.68 -4.60
C ASP A 68 11.98 -9.14 -4.19
N TYR A 69 11.58 -9.36 -2.93
CA TYR A 69 11.51 -10.67 -2.30
C TYR A 69 10.24 -10.84 -1.46
N ASP A 70 9.87 -12.10 -1.23
CA ASP A 70 8.79 -12.46 -0.32
C ASP A 70 9.28 -12.38 1.12
N LEU A 71 8.38 -12.05 2.05
CA LEU A 71 8.66 -11.92 3.47
C LEU A 71 8.03 -13.09 4.24
N MET A 72 8.87 -13.95 4.80
CA MET A 72 8.45 -15.03 5.70
C MET A 72 8.74 -14.67 7.15
N VAL A 73 7.69 -14.62 7.98
CA VAL A 73 7.76 -14.40 9.42
C VAL A 73 7.60 -15.74 10.12
N LEU A 74 8.48 -16.06 11.06
CA LEU A 74 8.47 -17.28 11.85
C LEU A 74 7.67 -17.11 13.15
N THR A 75 7.30 -18.22 13.79
CA THR A 75 6.51 -18.20 15.03
C THR A 75 7.24 -17.58 16.22
N ASN A 76 8.58 -17.57 16.19
CA ASN A 76 9.41 -16.88 17.17
C ASN A 76 9.54 -15.36 16.92
N GLY A 77 8.97 -14.84 15.82
CA GLY A 77 9.02 -13.43 15.46
C GLY A 77 10.12 -13.07 14.45
N ASP A 78 11.02 -14.00 14.12
CA ASP A 78 12.07 -13.74 13.14
C ASP A 78 11.49 -13.52 11.74
N SER A 79 12.16 -12.67 10.97
CA SER A 79 11.76 -12.29 9.62
C SER A 79 12.83 -12.70 8.62
N LEU A 80 12.44 -13.42 7.58
CA LEU A 80 13.30 -13.93 6.53
C LEU A 80 12.82 -13.40 5.18
N LEU A 81 13.73 -12.81 4.40
CA LEU A 81 13.49 -12.54 2.99
C LEU A 81 13.78 -13.81 2.20
N ILE A 82 12.83 -14.25 1.37
CA ILE A 82 12.91 -15.53 0.68
C ILE A 82 12.44 -15.43 -0.77
N HIS A 83 12.81 -16.43 -1.56
CA HIS A 83 12.04 -16.87 -2.72
C HIS A 83 11.23 -18.09 -2.32
N LEU A 84 9.90 -17.97 -2.32
CA LEU A 84 9.03 -19.13 -2.09
C LEU A 84 9.10 -20.07 -3.30
N ILE A 85 9.40 -21.35 -3.07
CA ILE A 85 9.36 -22.39 -4.11
C ILE A 85 8.04 -23.14 -4.04
N GLU A 86 7.71 -23.66 -2.84
CA GLU A 86 6.53 -24.50 -2.66
C GLU A 86 5.94 -24.34 -1.26
N LEU A 87 4.60 -24.21 -1.20
CA LEU A 87 3.83 -24.28 0.03
C LEU A 87 3.07 -25.61 0.10
N GLY A 88 3.77 -26.67 0.53
CA GLY A 88 3.18 -27.99 0.71
C GLY A 88 2.21 -28.09 1.89
N ASN A 89 1.65 -29.29 2.09
CA ASN A 89 0.68 -29.55 3.16
C ASN A 89 1.28 -29.38 4.57
N GLN A 90 2.48 -29.90 4.80
CA GLN A 90 3.14 -29.89 6.11
C GLN A 90 4.45 -29.11 6.14
N ARG A 91 4.98 -28.74 4.97
CA ARG A 91 6.32 -28.18 4.79
C ARG A 91 6.28 -27.01 3.81
N VAL A 92 7.19 -26.07 4.00
CA VAL A 92 7.46 -24.95 3.11
C VAL A 92 8.86 -25.12 2.54
N THR A 93 9.01 -25.01 1.23
CA THR A 93 10.30 -25.03 0.52
C THR A 93 10.58 -23.64 -0.03
N PHE A 94 11.77 -23.12 0.23
CA PHE A 94 12.15 -21.74 -0.12
C PHE A 94 13.67 -21.60 -0.27
N ILE A 95 14.12 -20.52 -0.91
CA ILE A 95 15.53 -20.10 -0.92
C ILE A 95 15.66 -18.86 -0.05
N LEU A 96 16.62 -18.85 0.88
CA LEU A 96 16.95 -17.67 1.67
C LEU A 96 17.81 -16.70 0.84
N ILE A 97 17.50 -15.41 0.88
CA ILE A 97 18.28 -14.43 0.12
C ILE A 97 19.74 -14.39 0.61
N GLY A 98 20.68 -14.46 -0.33
CA GLY A 98 22.12 -14.51 -0.07
C GLY A 98 22.68 -15.93 0.08
N GLU A 99 21.82 -16.93 0.24
CA GLU A 99 22.23 -18.34 0.36
C GLU A 99 22.05 -19.10 -0.96
N LYS A 100 22.89 -20.13 -1.14
CA LYS A 100 22.77 -21.06 -2.26
C LYS A 100 22.18 -22.37 -1.75
N GLY A 101 20.91 -22.60 -2.01
CA GLY A 101 20.26 -23.88 -1.72
C GLY A 101 18.79 -23.73 -1.36
N GLU A 102 18.05 -24.79 -1.65
CA GLU A 102 16.66 -24.93 -1.21
C GLU A 102 16.65 -25.38 0.25
N LEU A 103 15.87 -24.66 1.06
CA LEU A 103 15.64 -24.96 2.46
C LEU A 103 14.20 -25.43 2.62
N THR A 104 14.00 -26.38 3.53
CA THR A 104 12.67 -26.89 3.86
C THR A 104 12.41 -26.74 5.35
N MET A 105 11.23 -26.23 5.70
CA MET A 105 10.81 -26.01 7.07
C MET A 105 9.40 -26.57 7.33
N PRO A 106 9.13 -27.12 8.52
CA PRO A 106 7.77 -27.45 8.92
C PRO A 106 6.88 -26.22 8.96
N LYS A 107 5.69 -26.32 8.36
CA LYS A 107 4.74 -25.23 8.18
C LYS A 107 4.27 -24.62 9.51
N PHE A 108 4.19 -25.41 10.58
CA PHE A 108 3.84 -24.93 11.93
C PHE A 108 4.85 -23.97 12.55
N ARG A 109 6.09 -23.88 12.01
CA ARG A 109 7.10 -22.92 12.46
C ARG A 109 7.00 -21.58 11.72
N VAL A 110 6.21 -21.52 10.66
CA VAL A 110 6.00 -20.32 9.87
C VAL A 110 4.75 -19.62 10.40
N LYS A 111 4.89 -18.35 10.78
CA LYS A 111 3.79 -17.51 11.26
C LYS A 111 3.08 -16.81 10.11
N SER A 112 3.79 -16.37 9.09
CA SER A 112 3.21 -15.87 7.85
C SER A 112 4.19 -15.76 6.69
N ILE A 113 3.70 -15.73 5.45
CA ILE A 113 4.43 -15.45 4.22
C ILE A 113 3.64 -14.38 3.46
N THR A 114 4.29 -13.26 3.14
CA THR A 114 3.73 -12.18 2.33
C THR A 114 4.52 -12.10 1.03
N SER A 115 3.84 -12.10 -0.12
CA SER A 115 4.48 -12.01 -1.43
C SER A 115 5.15 -10.65 -1.60
N LYS A 116 6.08 -10.59 -2.55
CA LYS A 116 6.73 -9.34 -2.95
C LYS A 116 5.79 -8.23 -3.44
N TYR A 117 4.53 -8.57 -3.73
CA TYR A 117 3.49 -7.63 -4.11
C TYR A 117 2.59 -7.22 -2.93
N GLY A 118 2.88 -7.69 -1.71
CA GLY A 118 2.13 -7.38 -0.49
C GLY A 118 0.97 -8.33 -0.17
N GLU A 119 0.74 -9.35 -1.00
CA GLU A 119 -0.31 -10.34 -0.83
C GLU A 119 0.05 -11.35 0.27
N ARG A 120 -0.89 -11.72 1.14
CA ARG A 120 -0.65 -12.74 2.18
C ARG A 120 -0.85 -14.15 1.59
N ILE A 121 0.22 -14.93 1.49
CA ILE A 121 0.21 -16.30 0.96
C ILE A 121 -0.06 -17.34 2.07
N PHE A 122 0.44 -17.08 3.28
CA PHE A 122 0.35 -18.02 4.39
C PHE A 122 0.45 -17.31 5.76
N PRO A 123 -0.15 -17.83 6.85
CA PRO A 123 -1.52 -18.30 6.76
C PRO A 123 -2.33 -17.23 6.02
#